data_AF-A0A2V5KKK4-F1
#
_entry.id   AF-A0A2V5KKK4-F1
#
_cell.length_a   1.000
_cell.length_b   1.000
_cell.length_c   1.000
_cell.angle_alpha   90.00
_cell.angle_beta   90.00
_cell.angle_gamma   90.00
#
_symmetry.space_group_name_H-M   'P 1'
#
loop_
_entity.id
_entity.type
_entity.pdbx_description
1 polymer ?
#
loop_
_entity_poly.entity_id
_entity_poly.type
_entity_poly.pdbx_seq_one_letter_code
_entity_poly.pdbx_strand_id
1 'polypeptide(L)'
;MQLNHFLRLLKKSPPGAVFNPWWQVDEQNDIGPDAPAIRRKQLRAYLQKRVGKANIALIAEAVGYRGGHFSGIPMTSERLLLGRSKTVRLKSSDVLSDLNPRRTSKPEKCPDGFSEPTATIVWGTLLRLGLKPDQFVLWNAVPWHSFDSRRGMLSNRMPDKSERAAGLPVLRAFLELFSCHQVVAL
;
A
#
# COMPACT_ATOMS: atom_id res chain seq x y z
N MET A 1 -7.31 -5.33 -19.09
CA MET A 1 -8.15 -6.35 -18.42
C MET A 1 -7.52 -6.94 -17.16
N GLN A 2 -6.21 -7.24 -17.14
CA GLN A 2 -5.54 -7.89 -16.00
C GLN A 2 -5.56 -7.07 -14.69
N LEU A 3 -5.27 -5.77 -14.72
CA LEU A 3 -5.27 -4.94 -13.50
C LEU A 3 -6.64 -4.88 -12.80
N ASN A 4 -7.74 -4.77 -13.55
CA ASN A 4 -9.08 -4.76 -12.95
C ASN A 4 -9.44 -6.12 -12.34
N HIS A 5 -8.95 -7.21 -12.93
CA HIS A 5 -9.08 -8.54 -12.33
C HIS A 5 -8.28 -8.61 -11.03
N PHE A 6 -7.02 -8.20 -11.04
CA PHE A 6 -6.17 -8.15 -9.85
C PHE A 6 -6.82 -7.37 -8.69
N LEU A 7 -7.34 -6.17 -8.97
CA LEU A 7 -8.01 -5.36 -7.95
C LEU A 7 -9.24 -6.07 -7.37
N ARG A 8 -9.98 -6.88 -8.14
CA ARG A 8 -11.14 -7.63 -7.60
C ARG A 8 -10.72 -8.72 -6.62
N LEU A 9 -9.54 -9.30 -6.75
CA LEU A 9 -9.03 -10.32 -5.81
C LEU A 9 -8.87 -9.75 -4.39
N LEU A 10 -8.58 -8.46 -4.28
CA LEU A 10 -8.42 -7.76 -3.00
C LEU A 10 -9.72 -7.59 -2.22
N LYS A 11 -10.89 -7.79 -2.85
CA LYS A 11 -12.20 -7.57 -2.22
C LYS A 11 -12.47 -8.50 -1.05
N LYS A 12 -12.06 -9.76 -1.15
CA LYS A 12 -12.34 -10.79 -0.14
C LYS A 12 -11.16 -10.94 0.81
N SER A 13 -11.11 -10.10 1.84
CA SER A 13 -10.15 -10.28 2.94
C SER A 13 -10.60 -11.40 3.89
N PRO A 14 -9.66 -12.04 4.61
CA PRO A 14 -9.98 -12.94 5.73
C PRO A 14 -10.86 -12.23 6.78
N PRO A 15 -11.69 -13.00 7.52
CA PRO A 15 -12.43 -12.47 8.65
C PRO A 15 -11.50 -12.19 9.86
N GLY A 16 -12.04 -11.56 10.90
CA GLY A 16 -11.33 -11.35 12.16
C GLY A 16 -10.59 -10.01 12.22
N ALA A 17 -9.46 -9.98 12.93
CA ALA A 17 -8.65 -8.77 13.14
C ALA A 17 -7.79 -8.43 11.89
N VAL A 18 -8.47 -8.29 10.76
CA VAL A 18 -7.93 -7.92 9.45
C VAL A 18 -8.74 -6.78 8.89
N PHE A 19 -8.04 -5.72 8.51
CA PHE A 19 -8.62 -4.57 7.85
C PHE A 19 -8.26 -4.56 6.36
N ASN A 20 -9.26 -4.34 5.53
CA ASN A 20 -9.14 -4.22 4.08
C ASN A 20 -9.11 -2.74 3.67
N PRO A 21 -7.93 -2.17 3.34
CA PRO A 21 -7.79 -0.75 3.03
C PRO A 21 -8.62 -0.29 1.83
N TRP A 22 -9.07 -1.23 1.01
CA TRP A 22 -9.73 -0.93 -0.24
C TRP A 22 -11.22 -1.20 -0.20
N TRP A 23 -11.77 -1.86 0.83
CA TRP A 23 -13.22 -2.13 0.93
C TRP A 23 -13.84 -1.81 2.29
N GLN A 24 -13.04 -1.49 3.31
CA GLN A 24 -13.54 -1.19 4.66
C GLN A 24 -13.15 0.23 5.08
N VAL A 25 -14.08 0.89 5.76
CA VAL A 25 -13.89 2.19 6.40
C VAL A 25 -13.36 1.93 7.81
N ASP A 26 -12.30 2.63 8.21
CA ASP A 26 -11.92 2.74 9.61
C ASP A 26 -12.71 3.91 10.23
N GLU A 27 -13.86 3.63 10.83
CA GLU A 27 -14.77 4.68 11.36
C GLU A 27 -14.09 5.62 12.38
N GLN A 28 -13.09 5.11 13.10
CA GLN A 28 -12.38 5.89 14.12
C GLN A 28 -11.35 6.82 13.50
N ASN A 29 -10.70 6.42 12.40
CA ASN A 29 -9.52 7.10 11.87
C ASN A 29 -9.64 7.63 10.44
N ASP A 30 -10.59 7.15 9.62
CA ASP A 30 -10.86 7.67 8.27
C ASP A 30 -11.65 8.98 8.32
N ILE A 31 -11.38 9.90 7.40
CA ILE A 31 -12.10 11.19 7.25
C ILE A 31 -13.58 10.95 6.96
N GLY A 32 -13.91 9.91 6.20
CA GLY A 32 -15.28 9.64 5.80
C GLY A 32 -15.44 8.35 5.00
N PRO A 33 -16.69 8.01 4.63
CA PRO A 33 -17.04 6.72 4.05
C PRO A 33 -16.41 6.47 2.66
N ASP A 34 -15.94 7.53 1.99
CA ASP A 34 -15.27 7.43 0.68
C ASP A 34 -13.81 6.94 0.77
N ALA A 35 -13.23 6.84 1.97
CA ALA A 35 -11.83 6.47 2.16
C ALA A 35 -11.40 5.18 1.42
N PRO A 36 -12.19 4.09 1.39
CA PRO A 36 -11.81 2.88 0.65
C PRO A 36 -11.81 3.12 -0.87
N ALA A 37 -12.76 3.93 -1.36
CA ALA A 37 -12.83 4.27 -2.78
C ALA A 37 -11.65 5.14 -3.22
N ILE A 38 -11.22 6.08 -2.37
CA ILE A 38 -10.00 6.87 -2.57
C ILE A 38 -8.79 5.96 -2.64
N ARG A 39 -8.58 5.09 -1.65
CA ARG A 39 -7.47 4.13 -1.60
C ARG A 39 -7.44 3.21 -2.81
N ARG A 40 -8.59 2.73 -3.30
CA ARG A 40 -8.68 1.95 -4.56
C ARG A 40 -8.24 2.74 -5.79
N LYS A 41 -8.63 4.02 -5.90
CA LYS A 41 -8.21 4.89 -7.01
C LYS A 41 -6.71 5.15 -6.98
N GLN A 42 -6.16 5.41 -5.80
CA GLN A 42 -4.72 5.59 -5.59
C GLN A 42 -3.93 4.33 -5.92
N LEU A 43 -4.38 3.16 -5.44
CA LEU A 43 -3.74 1.89 -5.79
C LEU A 43 -3.77 1.65 -7.30
N ARG A 44 -4.92 1.87 -7.95
CA ARG A 44 -5.02 1.70 -9.41
C ARG A 44 -4.02 2.60 -10.14
N ALA A 45 -3.98 3.89 -9.83
CA ALA A 45 -3.05 4.83 -10.46
C ALA A 45 -1.57 4.49 -10.16
N TYR A 46 -1.27 4.02 -8.95
CA TYR A 46 0.06 3.54 -8.58
C TYR A 46 0.50 2.34 -9.43
N LEU A 47 -0.36 1.33 -9.58
CA LEU A 47 -0.06 0.12 -10.35
C LEU A 47 0.00 0.43 -11.85
N GLN A 48 -0.96 1.20 -12.40
CA GLN A 48 -0.99 1.59 -13.81
C GLN A 48 0.31 2.26 -14.26
N LYS A 49 0.87 3.13 -13.43
CA LYS A 49 2.14 3.80 -13.72
C LYS A 49 3.31 2.83 -13.95
N ARG A 50 3.24 1.62 -13.38
CA ARG A 50 4.33 0.63 -13.31
C ARG A 50 4.15 -0.57 -14.24
N VAL A 51 2.94 -0.86 -14.69
CA VAL A 51 2.68 -1.99 -15.59
C VAL A 51 3.52 -1.80 -16.88
N GLY A 52 4.30 -2.82 -17.22
CA GLY A 52 5.21 -2.80 -18.39
C GLY A 52 6.49 -1.96 -18.20
N LYS A 53 6.70 -1.35 -17.04
CA LYS A 53 7.88 -0.52 -16.75
C LYS A 53 8.70 -1.01 -15.56
N ALA A 54 8.04 -1.56 -14.54
CA ALA A 54 8.71 -2.05 -13.36
C ALA A 54 9.56 -3.29 -13.66
N ASN A 55 10.85 -3.22 -13.38
CA ASN A 55 11.80 -4.31 -13.52
C ASN A 55 12.16 -4.98 -12.18
N ILE A 56 11.83 -4.33 -11.05
CA ILE A 56 12.05 -4.84 -9.70
C ILE A 56 10.72 -4.85 -8.92
N ALA A 57 10.37 -5.98 -8.34
CA ALA A 57 9.28 -6.09 -7.36
C ALA A 57 9.86 -6.23 -5.95
N LEU A 58 9.42 -5.41 -5.01
CA LEU A 58 9.74 -5.56 -3.58
C LEU A 58 8.49 -6.05 -2.84
N ILE A 59 8.63 -7.15 -2.11
CA ILE A 59 7.55 -7.83 -1.39
C ILE A 59 7.84 -7.78 0.10
N ALA A 60 7.04 -7.03 0.87
CA ALA A 60 7.07 -7.06 2.33
C ALA A 60 6.02 -8.03 2.89
N GLU A 61 5.97 -8.20 4.22
CA GLU A 61 5.05 -9.15 4.87
C GLU A 61 3.57 -8.76 4.71
N ALA A 62 3.18 -7.60 5.25
CA ALA A 62 1.79 -7.16 5.32
C ALA A 62 1.64 -5.63 5.27
N VAL A 63 0.43 -5.15 4.97
CA VAL A 63 0.14 -3.70 5.06
C VAL A 63 0.22 -3.26 6.51
N GLY A 64 0.96 -2.20 6.80
CA GLY A 64 0.98 -1.56 8.12
C GLY A 64 0.00 -0.39 8.25
N TYR A 65 -0.47 -0.12 9.47
CA TYR A 65 -1.40 0.98 9.77
C TYR A 65 -0.83 2.36 9.42
N ARG A 66 0.49 2.54 9.49
CA ARG A 66 1.16 3.82 9.18
C ARG A 66 1.38 4.07 7.68
N GLY A 67 1.14 3.06 6.86
CA GLY A 67 1.45 3.04 5.44
C GLY A 67 0.21 2.85 4.58
N GLY A 68 0.17 1.68 3.93
CA GLY A 68 -0.88 1.27 2.99
C GLY A 68 -2.30 1.24 3.57
N HIS A 69 -2.45 1.21 4.90
CA HIS A 69 -3.76 1.36 5.53
C HIS A 69 -4.44 2.65 5.08
N PHE A 70 -3.78 3.81 5.18
CA PHE A 70 -4.39 5.10 4.83
C PHE A 70 -4.04 5.55 3.41
N SER A 71 -2.84 5.24 2.91
CA SER A 71 -2.47 5.61 1.53
C SER A 71 -3.11 4.69 0.48
N GLY A 72 -3.49 3.46 0.85
CA GLY A 72 -3.91 2.42 -0.08
C GLY A 72 -2.78 1.83 -0.93
N ILE A 73 -1.53 2.21 -0.70
CA ILE A 73 -0.36 1.80 -1.50
C ILE A 73 0.66 1.10 -0.58
N PRO A 74 1.09 -0.13 -0.90
CA PRO A 74 2.10 -0.85 -0.11
C PRO A 74 3.40 -0.05 0.06
N MET A 75 3.98 -0.13 1.25
CA MET A 75 5.24 0.54 1.61
C MET A 75 5.28 2.02 1.20
N THR A 76 4.15 2.71 1.30
CA THR A 76 4.01 4.13 0.95
C THR A 76 3.05 4.74 1.96
N SER A 77 3.51 5.72 2.74
CA SER A 77 2.66 6.39 3.73
C SER A 77 1.98 7.63 3.15
N GLU A 78 0.91 8.12 3.78
CA GLU A 78 0.29 9.39 3.37
C GLU A 78 1.29 10.54 3.41
N ARG A 79 2.17 10.60 4.42
CA ARG A 79 3.20 11.65 4.50
C ARG A 79 4.13 11.65 3.28
N LEU A 80 4.47 10.48 2.72
CA LEU A 80 5.23 10.37 1.48
C LEU A 80 4.36 10.77 0.28
N LEU A 81 3.17 10.17 0.17
CA LEU A 81 2.24 10.36 -0.94
C LEU A 81 1.81 11.83 -1.13
N LEU A 82 1.64 12.56 -0.02
CA LEU A 82 1.24 13.97 0.02
C LEU A 82 2.43 14.94 -0.07
N GLY A 83 3.66 14.43 -0.28
CA GLY A 83 4.87 15.27 -0.40
C GLY A 83 5.27 15.99 0.90
N ARG A 84 4.82 15.50 2.06
CA ARG A 84 5.06 16.09 3.39
C ARG A 84 6.30 15.53 4.10
N SER A 85 6.95 14.52 3.52
CA SER A 85 8.17 13.95 4.08
C SER A 85 9.35 14.92 3.95
N LYS A 86 10.10 15.07 5.04
CA LYS A 86 11.35 15.86 5.08
C LYS A 86 12.57 15.03 4.64
N THR A 87 12.50 13.71 4.81
CA THR A 87 13.61 12.77 4.53
C THR A 87 13.66 12.33 3.08
N VAL A 88 12.50 12.08 2.47
CA VAL A 88 12.39 11.67 1.06
C VAL A 88 11.47 12.64 0.36
N ARG A 89 11.99 13.37 -0.63
CA ARG A 89 11.22 14.34 -1.42
C ARG A 89 10.57 13.62 -2.58
N LEU A 90 9.27 13.37 -2.47
CA LEU A 90 8.43 12.82 -3.54
C LEU A 90 7.42 13.87 -3.99
N LYS A 91 7.21 13.93 -5.31
CA LYS A 91 6.04 14.55 -5.91
C LYS A 91 4.96 13.50 -6.06
N SER A 92 3.69 13.91 -6.06
CA SER A 92 2.57 13.01 -6.34
C SER A 92 2.73 12.25 -7.66
N SER A 93 3.28 12.93 -8.68
CA SER A 93 3.56 12.38 -10.00
C SER A 93 4.64 11.28 -10.00
N ASP A 94 5.48 11.19 -8.96
CA ASP A 94 6.43 10.08 -8.81
C ASP A 94 5.69 8.79 -8.43
N VAL A 95 4.61 8.91 -7.66
CA VAL A 95 3.87 7.77 -7.11
C VAL A 95 2.69 7.37 -7.99
N LEU A 96 1.88 8.34 -8.44
CA LEU A 96 0.61 8.14 -9.14
C LEU A 96 0.66 8.62 -10.61
N SER A 97 -0.06 7.95 -11.50
CA SER A 97 -0.34 8.44 -12.86
C SER A 97 -1.59 9.32 -12.87
N ASP A 98 -1.47 10.57 -13.31
CA ASP A 98 -2.57 11.49 -13.62
C ASP A 98 -3.67 11.59 -12.54
N LEU A 99 -3.27 11.48 -11.27
CA LEU A 99 -4.15 11.52 -10.12
C LEU A 99 -3.53 12.34 -8.98
N ASN A 100 -4.27 13.33 -8.50
CA ASN A 100 -3.91 14.02 -7.27
C ASN A 100 -4.22 13.13 -6.06
N PRO A 101 -3.24 12.89 -5.18
CA PRO A 101 -3.46 12.08 -3.99
C PRO A 101 -4.44 12.77 -3.07
N ARG A 102 -5.27 11.97 -2.41
CA ARG A 102 -6.22 12.41 -1.40
C ARG A 102 -5.92 11.66 -0.11
N ARG A 103 -5.80 12.44 0.95
CA ARG A 103 -5.74 11.95 2.30
C ARG A 103 -7.01 11.15 2.65
N THR A 104 -6.85 10.08 3.42
CA THR A 104 -7.95 9.35 4.04
C THR A 104 -7.92 9.37 5.56
N SER A 105 -6.77 9.54 6.22
CA SER A 105 -6.74 9.65 7.69
C SER A 105 -7.30 11.00 8.17
N LYS A 106 -7.98 11.02 9.31
CA LYS A 106 -8.36 12.24 10.05
C LYS A 106 -7.13 13.13 10.36
N PRO A 107 -7.13 14.42 10.01
CA PRO A 107 -6.04 15.36 10.35
C PRO A 107 -5.74 15.43 11.85
N GLU A 108 -6.75 15.28 12.69
CA GLU A 108 -6.65 15.33 14.15
C GLU A 108 -5.84 14.15 14.71
N LYS A 109 -5.77 13.03 13.98
CA LYS A 109 -4.97 11.86 14.37
C LYS A 109 -3.48 12.04 14.07
N CYS A 110 -3.15 12.71 12.96
CA CYS A 110 -1.76 12.95 12.58
C CYS A 110 -1.66 14.09 11.56
N PRO A 111 -1.46 15.36 11.92
CA PRO A 111 -1.66 16.51 11.02
C PRO A 111 -1.02 16.40 9.62
N ASP A 112 0.17 15.81 9.49
CA ASP A 112 0.89 15.64 8.22
C ASP A 112 0.64 14.30 7.49
N GLY A 113 -0.37 13.53 7.92
CA GLY A 113 -0.61 12.15 7.49
C GLY A 113 0.32 11.16 8.20
N PHE A 114 0.00 9.86 8.18
CA PHE A 114 0.87 8.86 8.84
C PHE A 114 2.23 8.69 8.13
N SER A 115 3.26 8.29 8.88
CA SER A 115 4.61 7.94 8.36
C SER A 115 4.98 6.55 8.80
N GLU A 116 5.38 5.76 7.82
CA GLU A 116 5.90 4.42 7.99
C GLU A 116 7.43 4.45 7.78
N PRO A 117 8.23 4.04 8.79
CA PRO A 117 9.68 3.98 8.67
C PRO A 117 10.14 3.11 7.49
N THR A 118 9.54 1.92 7.31
CA THR A 118 9.83 1.02 6.19
C THR A 118 9.61 1.70 4.85
N ALA A 119 8.47 2.38 4.66
CA ALA A 119 8.21 3.14 3.44
C ALA A 119 9.29 4.19 3.17
N THR A 120 9.69 4.94 4.21
CA THR A 120 10.72 5.98 4.10
C THR A 120 12.07 5.40 3.69
N ILE A 121 12.45 4.26 4.28
CA ILE A 121 13.71 3.57 3.98
C ILE A 121 13.68 2.99 2.56
N VAL A 122 12.61 2.30 2.18
CA VAL A 122 12.49 1.66 0.86
C VAL A 122 12.52 2.70 -0.25
N TRP A 123 11.65 3.70 -0.20
CA TRP A 123 11.63 4.78 -1.19
C TRP A 123 12.96 5.54 -1.23
N GLY A 124 13.49 5.91 -0.06
CA GLY A 124 14.77 6.62 0.02
C GLY A 124 15.92 5.81 -0.58
N THR A 125 15.96 4.50 -0.34
CA THR A 125 17.03 3.62 -0.85
C THR A 125 16.94 3.45 -2.35
N LEU A 126 15.76 3.12 -2.89
CA LEU A 126 15.58 2.91 -4.33
C LEU A 126 15.91 4.17 -5.14
N LEU A 127 15.49 5.34 -4.65
CA LEU A 127 15.83 6.61 -5.30
C LEU A 127 17.32 6.96 -5.20
N ARG A 128 17.97 6.69 -4.06
CA ARG A 128 19.43 6.89 -3.92
C ARG A 128 20.24 5.97 -4.83
N LEU A 129 19.72 4.79 -5.15
CA LEU A 129 20.30 3.88 -6.14
C LEU A 129 20.04 4.31 -7.59
N GLY A 130 19.38 5.46 -7.81
CA GLY A 130 19.13 6.01 -9.15
C GLY A 130 17.94 5.38 -9.89
N LEU A 131 17.14 4.54 -9.23
CA LEU A 131 15.95 3.96 -9.83
C LEU A 131 14.87 5.01 -9.99
N LYS A 132 14.27 5.08 -11.17
CA LYS A 132 13.08 5.89 -11.40
C LYS A 132 11.88 5.25 -10.69
N PRO A 133 10.95 6.05 -10.14
CA PRO A 133 9.78 5.54 -9.42
C PRO A 133 8.93 4.50 -10.16
N ASP A 134 8.90 4.51 -11.49
CA ASP A 134 8.15 3.57 -12.32
C ASP A 134 8.92 2.30 -12.68
N GLN A 135 10.22 2.23 -12.35
CA GLN A 135 11.06 1.03 -12.53
C GLN A 135 10.90 0.01 -11.41
N PHE A 136 10.25 0.35 -10.29
CA PHE A 136 9.98 -0.61 -9.23
C PHE A 136 8.51 -0.60 -8.81
N VAL A 137 8.06 -1.75 -8.33
CA VAL A 137 6.72 -1.94 -7.76
C VAL A 137 6.82 -2.54 -6.37
N LEU A 138 6.01 -2.01 -5.46
CA LEU A 138 5.98 -2.37 -4.04
C LEU A 138 4.69 -3.14 -3.76
N TRP A 139 4.81 -4.26 -3.06
CA TRP A 139 3.68 -5.10 -2.69
C TRP A 139 3.89 -5.82 -1.35
N ASN A 140 2.85 -6.50 -0.85
CA ASN A 140 2.90 -7.30 0.36
C ASN A 140 2.43 -8.73 0.10
N ALA A 141 3.06 -9.72 0.73
CA ALA A 141 2.64 -11.12 0.65
C ALA A 141 1.22 -11.33 1.20
N VAL A 142 0.88 -10.65 2.30
CA VAL A 142 -0.50 -10.48 2.78
C VAL A 142 -0.94 -9.06 2.45
N PRO A 143 -1.87 -8.87 1.51
CA PRO A 143 -2.19 -7.53 0.99
C PRO A 143 -3.04 -6.69 1.96
N TRP A 144 -3.54 -7.29 3.04
CA TRP A 144 -4.41 -6.63 4.02
C TRP A 144 -3.64 -6.27 5.30
N HIS A 145 -4.27 -5.45 6.13
CA HIS A 145 -3.70 -4.98 7.38
C HIS A 145 -4.15 -5.85 8.56
N SER A 146 -3.26 -6.69 9.06
CA SER A 146 -3.51 -7.49 10.27
C SER A 146 -3.21 -6.65 11.50
N PHE A 147 -4.17 -6.55 12.42
CA PHE A 147 -4.05 -5.73 13.64
C PHE A 147 -4.25 -6.56 14.92
N ASP A 148 -3.86 -5.99 16.05
CA ASP A 148 -4.13 -6.56 17.37
C ASP A 148 -5.48 -6.01 17.89
N SER A 149 -6.47 -6.89 18.02
CA SER A 149 -7.82 -6.52 18.48
C SER A 149 -7.84 -5.94 19.90
N ARG A 150 -6.85 -6.25 20.73
CA ARG A 150 -6.72 -5.70 22.09
C ARG A 150 -6.17 -4.28 22.10
N ARG A 151 -5.37 -3.92 21.07
CA ARG A 151 -4.75 -2.59 20.91
C ARG A 151 -5.51 -1.67 19.94
N GLY A 152 -6.39 -2.24 19.13
CA GLY A 152 -7.19 -1.54 18.13
C GLY A 152 -6.49 -1.39 16.78
N MET A 153 -7.17 -0.71 15.86
CA MET A 153 -6.81 -0.67 14.43
C MET A 153 -5.52 0.12 14.12
N LEU A 154 -4.99 0.90 15.07
CA LEU A 154 -3.69 1.57 14.95
C LEU A 154 -2.56 0.73 15.55
N SER A 155 -2.57 -0.57 15.27
CA SER A 155 -1.56 -1.53 15.69
C SER A 155 -1.28 -2.52 14.56
N ASN A 156 -0.06 -3.04 14.49
CA ASN A 156 0.29 -4.11 13.56
C ASN A 156 0.39 -5.43 14.32
N ARG A 157 -0.05 -6.51 13.68
CA ARG A 157 0.20 -7.89 14.12
C ARG A 157 0.73 -8.69 12.93
N MET A 158 1.64 -9.63 13.19
CA MET A 158 2.06 -10.61 12.19
C MET A 158 0.85 -11.41 11.67
N PRO A 159 0.69 -11.59 10.36
CA PRO A 159 -0.38 -12.41 9.82
C PRO A 159 -0.30 -13.86 10.31
N ASP A 160 -1.44 -14.52 10.48
CA ASP A 160 -1.53 -15.93 10.83
C ASP A 160 -1.46 -16.85 9.60
N LYS A 161 -1.56 -18.16 9.82
CA LYS A 161 -1.48 -19.15 8.74
C LYS A 161 -2.64 -19.00 7.73
N SER A 162 -3.85 -18.70 8.20
CA SER A 162 -5.03 -18.54 7.35
C SER A 162 -4.95 -17.26 6.51
N GLU A 163 -4.46 -16.17 7.10
CA GLU A 163 -4.25 -14.88 6.44
C GLU A 163 -3.18 -15.00 5.34
N ARG A 164 -2.07 -15.70 5.64
CA ARG A 164 -1.04 -16.02 4.63
C ARG A 164 -1.58 -16.90 3.49
N ALA A 165 -2.35 -17.93 3.81
CA ALA A 165 -2.95 -18.80 2.80
C ALA A 165 -3.91 -18.01 1.88
N ALA A 166 -4.70 -17.10 2.43
CA ALA A 166 -5.59 -16.23 1.67
C ALA A 166 -4.84 -15.18 0.81
N GLY A 167 -3.67 -14.73 1.25
CA GLY A 167 -2.82 -13.81 0.50
C GLY A 167 -2.14 -14.46 -0.71
N LEU A 168 -1.87 -15.77 -0.67
CA LEU A 168 -1.08 -16.46 -1.69
C LEU A 168 -1.65 -16.34 -3.12
N PRO A 169 -2.96 -16.52 -3.38
CA PRO A 169 -3.53 -16.29 -4.72
C PRO A 169 -3.37 -14.84 -5.20
N VAL A 170 -3.45 -13.88 -4.30
CA VAL A 170 -3.25 -12.45 -4.63
C VAL A 170 -1.79 -12.18 -4.98
N LEU A 171 -0.85 -12.72 -4.20
CA LEU A 171 0.57 -12.59 -4.46
C LEU A 171 0.95 -13.20 -5.81
N ARG A 172 0.43 -14.40 -6.14
CA ARG A 172 0.64 -15.03 -7.45
C ARG A 172 0.15 -14.14 -8.59
N ALA A 173 -1.09 -13.65 -8.49
CA ALA A 173 -1.65 -12.74 -9.50
C ALA A 173 -0.87 -11.41 -9.61
N PHE A 174 -0.29 -10.92 -8.52
CA PHE A 174 0.59 -9.75 -8.54
C PHE A 174 1.88 -10.04 -9.33
N LEU A 175 2.54 -11.16 -9.06
CA LEU A 175 3.78 -11.56 -9.75
C LEU A 175 3.54 -11.88 -11.24
N GLU A 176 2.36 -12.38 -11.60
CA GLU A 176 1.96 -12.55 -13.01
C GLU A 176 1.69 -11.20 -13.70
N LEU A 177 1.10 -10.24 -12.99
CA LEU A 177 0.86 -8.89 -13.51
C LEU A 177 2.15 -8.10 -13.70
N PHE A 178 3.16 -8.37 -12.86
CA PHE A 178 4.48 -7.74 -12.88
C PHE A 178 5.57 -8.78 -13.07
N SER A 179 5.84 -9.16 -14.32
CA SER A 179 6.97 -10.01 -14.72
C SER A 179 8.31 -9.29 -14.58
N CYS A 180 8.63 -8.86 -13.35
CA CYS A 180 9.87 -8.20 -13.02
C CYS A 180 11.06 -9.17 -13.16
N HIS A 181 12.21 -8.65 -13.58
CA HIS A 181 13.45 -9.43 -13.67
C HIS A 181 13.95 -9.85 -12.29
N GLN A 182 13.67 -9.05 -11.27
CA GLN A 182 14.08 -9.30 -9.90
C GLN A 182 12.90 -9.14 -8.94
N VAL A 183 12.78 -10.09 -8.02
CA VAL A 183 11.84 -10.04 -6.90
C VAL A 183 12.66 -10.06 -5.61
N VAL A 184 12.46 -9.07 -4.75
CA VAL A 184 13.16 -8.94 -3.46
C VAL A 184 12.14 -9.09 -2.34
N ALA A 185 12.34 -10.06 -1.46
CA ALA A 185 11.58 -10.18 -0.22
C ALA A 185 12.26 -9.34 0.88
N LEU A 186 11.48 -8.58 1.64
CA LEU A 186 11.91 -7.72 2.76
C LEU A 186 11.55 -8.33 4.10
#